data_AF-A0A2G9TGD4-F1
#
_entry.id   AF-A0A2G9TGD4-F1
#
_cell.length_a   1.000
_cell.length_b   1.000
_cell.length_c   1.000
_cell.angle_alpha   90.00
_cell.angle_beta   90.00
_cell.angle_gamma   90.00
#
_symmetry.space_group_name_H-M   'P 1'
#
loop_
_entity.id
_entity.type
_entity.pdbx_description
1 polymer ?
#
loop_
_entity_poly.entity_id
_entity_poly.type
_entity_poly.pdbx_seq_one_letter_code
_entity_poly.pdbx_strand_id
1 'polypeptide(L)'
;MAYVISAVLRLEALAQDAELEEHSAEELRKLAEALLEGCEKAEQDHELKKNEIKGDTEKAVKERGPWFKFAGVVDVNVRAIRKLHKELEPLHNALSGDAADDFKPPHKARPQKGWDVEWSSVDDAALLRGVYKYGIGSWEAIKMDPQLGLADKIFLKDKVRKPQPRHIQQRVDYLLKLMDKSLNGTKAVRVTNVVNRKRKAPDDDQSKSTPVEEK
;
A
#
# COMPACT_ATOMS: atom_id res chain seq x y z
N MET A 1 2.94 -15.63 0.18
CA MET A 1 1.80 -16.35 0.80
C MET A 1 0.81 -15.44 1.52
N ALA A 2 1.23 -14.44 2.33
CA ALA A 2 0.29 -13.54 3.03
C ALA A 2 -0.74 -12.83 2.10
N TYR A 3 -0.35 -12.51 0.87
CA TYR A 3 -1.22 -11.82 -0.10
C TYR A 3 -2.29 -12.71 -0.75
N VAL A 4 -2.02 -14.01 -0.90
CA VAL A 4 -3.02 -14.97 -1.43
C VAL A 4 -4.20 -15.04 -0.46
N ILE A 5 -3.93 -14.98 0.84
CA ILE A 5 -4.96 -15.02 1.90
C ILE A 5 -5.85 -13.74 1.88
N SER A 6 -5.29 -12.58 1.55
CA SER A 6 -6.04 -11.31 1.46
C SER A 6 -6.89 -11.19 0.19
N ALA A 7 -6.45 -11.75 -0.94
CA ALA A 7 -7.31 -11.86 -2.13
C ALA A 7 -8.48 -12.82 -1.87
N VAL A 8 -8.23 -13.91 -1.14
CA VAL A 8 -9.23 -14.94 -0.83
C VAL A 8 -10.36 -14.42 0.06
N LEU A 9 -10.06 -13.57 1.05
CA LEU A 9 -11.09 -12.95 1.90
C LEU A 9 -12.00 -11.97 1.14
N ARG A 10 -11.69 -11.64 -0.12
CA ARG A 10 -12.39 -10.64 -0.94
C ARG A 10 -12.97 -11.21 -2.24
N LEU A 11 -12.91 -12.54 -2.44
CA LEU A 11 -13.28 -13.17 -3.70
C LEU A 11 -14.72 -12.86 -4.12
N GLU A 12 -15.65 -12.75 -3.18
CA GLU A 12 -17.06 -12.50 -3.48
C GLU A 12 -17.32 -11.07 -3.95
N ALA A 13 -16.73 -10.07 -3.29
CA ALA A 13 -16.81 -8.67 -3.73
C ALA A 13 -16.10 -8.45 -5.08
N LEU A 14 -14.98 -9.15 -5.31
CA LEU A 14 -14.28 -9.13 -6.59
C LEU A 14 -15.05 -9.86 -7.70
N ALA A 15 -15.70 -10.97 -7.37
CA ALA A 15 -16.55 -11.71 -8.31
C ALA A 15 -17.70 -10.82 -8.78
N GLN A 16 -18.36 -10.12 -7.85
CA GLN A 16 -19.45 -9.20 -8.17
C GLN A 16 -18.99 -8.04 -9.06
N ASP A 17 -17.87 -7.39 -8.74
CA ASP A 17 -17.34 -6.26 -9.54
C ASP A 17 -16.86 -6.70 -10.93
N ALA A 18 -16.36 -7.93 -11.05
CA ALA A 18 -15.92 -8.50 -12.32
C ALA A 18 -17.03 -9.21 -13.11
N GLU A 19 -18.27 -9.19 -12.61
CA GLU A 19 -19.41 -9.95 -13.18
C GLU A 19 -19.15 -11.47 -13.28
N LEU A 20 -18.36 -12.01 -12.36
CA LEU A 20 -17.94 -13.43 -12.27
C LEU A 20 -18.72 -14.21 -11.19
N GLU A 21 -19.93 -13.77 -10.83
CA GLU A 21 -20.79 -14.40 -9.80
C GLU A 21 -21.13 -15.87 -10.12
N GLU A 22 -21.03 -16.24 -11.39
CA GLU A 22 -21.24 -17.60 -11.89
C GLU A 22 -20.08 -18.56 -11.58
N HIS A 23 -18.93 -18.05 -11.15
CA HIS A 23 -17.75 -18.85 -10.83
C HIS A 23 -17.60 -19.08 -9.32
N SER A 24 -17.16 -20.29 -8.97
CA SER A 24 -16.90 -20.62 -7.57
C SER A 24 -15.69 -19.85 -7.03
N ALA A 25 -15.70 -19.57 -5.72
CA ALA A 25 -14.56 -18.99 -5.02
C ALA A 25 -13.27 -19.81 -5.23
N GLU A 26 -13.37 -21.13 -5.38
CA GLU A 26 -12.23 -22.01 -5.66
C GLU A 26 -11.62 -21.75 -7.05
N GLU A 27 -12.43 -21.55 -8.08
CA GLU A 27 -11.97 -21.24 -9.43
C GLU A 27 -11.27 -19.89 -9.49
N LEU A 28 -11.88 -18.87 -8.89
CA LEU A 28 -11.29 -17.52 -8.81
C LEU A 28 -9.97 -17.54 -8.04
N ARG A 29 -9.89 -18.35 -6.97
CA ARG A 29 -8.65 -18.54 -6.23
C ARG A 29 -7.56 -19.20 -7.08
N LYS A 30 -7.89 -20.30 -7.78
CA LYS A 30 -6.95 -20.99 -8.68
C LYS A 30 -6.44 -20.05 -9.78
N LEU A 31 -7.32 -19.20 -10.33
CA LEU A 31 -6.95 -18.19 -11.31
C LEU A 31 -5.97 -17.17 -10.73
N ALA A 32 -6.24 -16.65 -9.53
CA ALA A 32 -5.35 -15.71 -8.85
C ALA A 32 -3.99 -16.33 -8.53
N GLU A 33 -3.96 -17.59 -8.07
CA GLU A 33 -2.73 -18.34 -7.81
C GLU A 33 -1.92 -18.55 -9.09
N ALA A 34 -2.56 -18.95 -10.19
CA ALA A 34 -1.91 -19.11 -11.50
C ALA A 34 -1.33 -17.79 -12.03
N LEU A 35 -2.02 -16.66 -11.82
CA LEU A 35 -1.51 -15.34 -12.20
C LEU A 35 -0.24 -14.99 -11.43
N LEU A 36 -0.23 -15.24 -10.11
CA LEU A 36 0.93 -14.97 -9.25
C LEU A 36 2.11 -15.87 -9.59
N GLU A 37 1.87 -17.14 -9.87
CA GLU A 37 2.89 -18.07 -10.34
C GLU A 37 3.48 -17.61 -11.68
N GLY A 38 2.63 -17.14 -12.61
CA GLY A 38 3.06 -16.53 -13.87
C GLY A 38 3.95 -15.30 -13.66
N CYS A 39 3.62 -14.42 -12.71
CA CYS A 39 4.46 -13.29 -12.33
C CYS A 39 5.84 -13.73 -11.81
N GLU A 40 5.88 -14.75 -10.95
CA GLU A 40 7.13 -15.27 -10.38
C GLU A 40 8.03 -15.90 -11.44
N LYS A 41 7.47 -16.74 -12.32
CA LYS A 41 8.21 -17.33 -13.45
C LYS A 41 8.78 -16.27 -14.39
N ALA A 42 7.96 -15.29 -14.77
CA ALA A 42 8.38 -14.22 -15.67
C ALA A 42 9.51 -13.36 -15.07
N GLU A 43 9.55 -13.19 -13.75
CA GLU A 43 10.66 -12.52 -13.05
C GLU A 43 11.94 -13.34 -13.04
N GLN A 44 11.83 -14.64 -12.75
CA GLN A 44 12.98 -15.55 -12.75
C GLN A 44 13.62 -15.61 -14.14
N ASP A 45 12.80 -15.81 -15.19
CA ASP A 45 13.26 -15.85 -16.58
C ASP A 45 13.94 -14.53 -16.99
N HIS A 46 13.38 -13.39 -16.58
CA HIS A 46 13.97 -12.09 -16.87
C HIS A 46 15.31 -11.88 -16.13
N GLU A 47 15.43 -12.31 -14.88
CA GLU A 47 16.70 -12.19 -14.14
C GLU A 47 17.78 -13.14 -14.69
N LEU A 48 17.40 -14.35 -15.14
CA LEU A 48 18.31 -15.28 -15.83
C LEU A 48 18.84 -14.67 -17.13
N LYS A 49 17.96 -14.20 -18.02
CA LYS A 49 18.36 -13.55 -19.29
C LYS A 49 19.26 -12.33 -19.08
N LYS A 50 18.93 -11.51 -18.08
CA LYS A 50 19.74 -10.34 -17.71
C LYS A 50 21.14 -10.72 -17.19
N ASN A 51 21.27 -11.85 -16.50
CA ASN A 51 22.57 -12.34 -16.02
C ASN A 51 23.39 -12.97 -17.15
N GLU A 52 22.76 -13.59 -18.15
CA GLU A 52 23.41 -14.08 -19.36
C GLU A 52 23.94 -12.92 -20.23
N ILE A 53 23.15 -11.85 -20.40
CA ILE A 53 23.52 -10.68 -21.23
C ILE A 53 24.63 -9.83 -20.59
N LYS A 54 24.72 -9.78 -19.25
CA LYS A 54 25.82 -9.07 -18.55
C LYS A 54 27.21 -9.67 -18.79
N GLY A 55 27.31 -10.89 -19.33
CA GLY A 55 28.56 -11.52 -19.70
C GLY A 55 29.18 -11.02 -21.01
N ASP A 56 28.40 -10.36 -21.88
CA ASP A 56 28.86 -9.98 -23.21
C ASP A 56 28.30 -8.59 -23.62
N THR A 57 29.18 -7.58 -23.57
CA THR A 57 29.03 -6.18 -24.02
C THR A 57 27.95 -5.26 -23.44
N GLU A 58 28.42 -4.07 -23.04
CA GLU A 58 27.67 -2.89 -22.59
C GLU A 58 26.74 -2.34 -23.69
N LYS A 59 25.51 -2.85 -23.80
CA LYS A 59 24.41 -2.09 -24.39
C LYS A 59 23.21 -2.11 -23.46
N ALA A 60 23.11 -1.05 -22.65
CA ALA A 60 21.94 -0.72 -21.87
C ALA A 60 20.77 -0.32 -22.79
N VAL A 61 20.25 -1.29 -23.56
CA VAL A 61 18.91 -1.18 -24.12
C VAL A 61 17.97 -1.16 -22.92
N LYS A 62 17.07 -0.18 -22.88
CA LYS A 62 16.05 -0.03 -21.85
C LYS A 62 15.09 -1.22 -21.95
N GLU A 63 15.50 -2.37 -21.42
CA GLU A 63 14.71 -3.59 -21.45
C GLU A 63 13.36 -3.31 -20.81
N ARG A 64 12.32 -3.50 -21.61
CA ARG A 64 10.95 -3.60 -21.13
C ARG A 64 10.98 -4.71 -20.06
N GLY A 65 10.52 -4.39 -18.85
CA GLY A 65 10.61 -5.30 -17.70
C GLY A 65 9.89 -6.64 -17.89
N PRO A 66 9.91 -7.54 -16.89
CA PRO A 66 9.26 -8.84 -17.00
C PRO A 66 7.78 -8.69 -17.41
N TRP A 67 7.41 -9.35 -18.50
CA TRP A 67 6.03 -9.50 -18.96
C TRP A 67 5.77 -10.96 -19.34
N PHE A 68 4.52 -11.38 -19.29
CA PHE A 68 4.10 -12.68 -19.80
C PHE A 68 2.66 -12.61 -20.29
N LYS A 69 2.25 -13.63 -21.07
CA LYS A 69 0.89 -13.75 -21.58
C LYS A 69 0.10 -14.71 -20.70
N PHE A 70 -0.84 -14.20 -19.92
CA PHE A 70 -1.69 -14.98 -19.03
C PHE A 70 -2.85 -15.62 -19.82
N ALA A 71 -3.04 -16.92 -19.63
CA ALA A 71 -4.05 -17.74 -20.32
C ALA A 71 -4.03 -17.62 -21.86
N GLY A 72 -2.90 -17.22 -22.47
CA GLY A 72 -2.79 -17.01 -23.92
C GLY A 72 -3.48 -15.75 -24.45
N VAL A 73 -4.19 -15.00 -23.60
CA VAL A 73 -5.06 -13.88 -24.02
C VAL A 73 -4.52 -12.53 -23.55
N VAL A 74 -4.12 -12.41 -22.29
CA VAL A 74 -3.84 -11.10 -21.66
C VAL A 74 -2.34 -10.90 -21.44
N ASP A 75 -1.80 -9.79 -21.93
CA ASP A 75 -0.41 -9.40 -21.63
C ASP A 75 -0.32 -8.75 -20.26
N VAL A 76 0.50 -9.33 -19.38
CA VAL A 76 0.66 -8.92 -17.99
C VAL A 76 2.03 -8.30 -17.79
N ASN A 77 2.05 -7.04 -17.31
CA ASN A 77 3.26 -6.34 -16.89
C ASN A 77 3.53 -6.62 -15.41
N VAL A 78 4.55 -7.43 -15.13
CA VAL A 78 4.83 -7.89 -13.78
C VAL A 78 5.32 -6.75 -12.88
N ARG A 79 6.09 -5.79 -13.42
CA ARG A 79 6.55 -4.63 -12.64
C ARG A 79 5.40 -3.79 -12.10
N ALA A 80 4.32 -3.66 -12.87
CA ALA A 80 3.13 -2.94 -12.43
C ALA A 80 2.44 -3.66 -11.26
N ILE A 81 2.27 -4.98 -11.35
CA ILE A 81 1.67 -5.80 -10.29
C ILE A 81 2.52 -5.75 -9.02
N ARG A 82 3.84 -5.93 -9.12
CA ARG A 82 4.74 -5.84 -7.95
C ARG A 82 4.71 -4.47 -7.29
N LYS A 83 4.70 -3.41 -8.10
CA LYS A 83 4.59 -2.05 -7.58
C LYS A 83 3.31 -1.87 -6.79
N LEU A 84 2.17 -2.31 -7.34
CA LEU A 84 0.86 -2.26 -6.67
C LEU A 84 0.88 -3.04 -5.34
N HIS A 85 1.42 -4.26 -5.35
CA HIS A 85 1.54 -5.08 -4.14
C HIS A 85 2.33 -4.37 -3.04
N LYS A 86 3.47 -3.78 -3.40
CA LYS A 86 4.32 -3.02 -2.48
C LYS A 86 3.61 -1.78 -1.94
N GLU A 87 2.83 -1.07 -2.77
CA GLU A 87 2.08 0.12 -2.36
C GLU A 87 0.91 -0.22 -1.43
N LEU A 88 0.33 -1.41 -1.55
CA LEU A 88 -0.78 -1.89 -0.71
C LEU A 88 -0.32 -2.61 0.57
N GLU A 89 0.94 -3.03 0.67
CA GLU A 89 1.50 -3.69 1.86
C GLU A 89 1.28 -2.90 3.16
N PRO A 90 1.59 -1.58 3.21
CA PRO A 90 1.40 -0.79 4.41
C PRO A 90 -0.06 -0.73 4.84
N LEU A 91 -0.97 -0.70 3.86
CA LEU A 91 -2.41 -0.65 4.11
C LEU A 91 -2.90 -1.99 4.66
N HIS A 92 -2.47 -3.11 4.06
CA HIS A 92 -2.81 -4.43 4.56
C HIS A 92 -2.32 -4.63 6.00
N ASN A 93 -1.06 -4.31 6.30
CA ASN A 93 -0.50 -4.46 7.64
C ASN A 93 -1.21 -3.59 8.70
N ALA A 94 -1.80 -2.47 8.29
CA ALA A 94 -2.52 -1.57 9.18
C ALA A 94 -3.98 -1.98 9.42
N LEU A 95 -4.56 -2.77 8.51
CA LEU A 95 -5.96 -3.20 8.53
C LEU A 95 -6.14 -4.71 8.69
N SER A 96 -5.06 -5.48 8.78
CA SER A 96 -5.12 -6.92 9.03
C SER A 96 -5.21 -7.17 10.54
N GLY A 97 -6.39 -7.63 10.98
CA GLY A 97 -6.68 -7.98 12.39
C GLY A 97 -7.77 -7.12 13.02
N ASP A 98 -8.01 -7.34 14.31
CA ASP A 98 -9.15 -6.77 15.05
C ASP A 98 -9.08 -5.23 15.25
N ALA A 99 -7.93 -4.61 14.96
CA ALA A 99 -7.72 -3.17 15.07
C ALA A 99 -8.13 -2.37 13.82
N ALA A 100 -8.76 -3.01 12.83
CA ALA A 100 -9.16 -2.37 11.56
C ALA A 100 -10.13 -1.19 11.75
N ASP A 101 -11.00 -1.28 12.76
CA ASP A 101 -11.99 -0.23 13.07
C ASP A 101 -11.33 1.02 13.69
N ASP A 102 -10.23 0.84 14.42
CA ASP A 102 -9.44 1.91 15.05
C ASP A 102 -8.36 2.50 14.13
N PHE A 103 -8.33 2.08 12.86
CA PHE A 103 -7.32 2.54 11.91
C PHE A 103 -7.35 4.06 11.73
N LYS A 104 -6.19 4.69 11.92
CA LYS A 104 -5.97 6.12 11.67
C LYS A 104 -4.95 6.31 10.54
N PRO A 105 -5.30 7.09 9.49
CA PRO A 105 -4.37 7.41 8.42
C PRO A 105 -3.18 8.22 8.95
N PRO A 106 -2.06 8.29 8.20
CA PRO A 106 -0.86 8.97 8.66
C PRO A 106 -1.12 10.42 9.11
N HIS A 107 -0.80 10.74 10.38
CA HIS A 107 -1.01 12.07 10.98
C HIS A 107 -0.33 13.24 10.24
N LYS A 108 0.59 12.97 9.30
CA LYS A 108 1.28 13.98 8.49
C LYS A 108 0.57 14.30 7.16
N ALA A 109 -0.59 13.70 6.90
CA ALA A 109 -1.36 13.98 5.71
C ALA A 109 -1.82 15.44 5.68
N ARG A 110 -1.59 16.12 4.56
CA ARG A 110 -2.07 17.48 4.36
C ARG A 110 -3.60 17.47 4.25
N PRO A 111 -4.31 18.41 4.89
CA PRO A 111 -5.74 18.56 4.71
C PRO A 111 -6.09 18.71 3.23
N GLN A 112 -7.20 18.12 2.81
CA GLN A 112 -7.64 18.28 1.43
C GLN A 112 -8.28 19.65 1.23
N LYS A 113 -7.95 20.32 0.12
CA LYS A 113 -8.45 21.65 -0.25
C LYS A 113 -8.96 21.66 -1.69
N GLY A 114 -9.95 22.50 -1.97
CA GLY A 114 -10.48 22.70 -3.33
C GLY A 114 -11.41 21.59 -3.82
N TRP A 115 -12.00 20.83 -2.90
CA TRP A 115 -13.16 19.97 -3.16
C TRP A 115 -14.43 20.69 -2.72
N ASP A 116 -15.56 20.37 -3.36
CA ASP A 116 -16.87 20.97 -3.10
C ASP A 116 -17.59 20.31 -1.92
N VAL A 117 -16.83 19.63 -1.07
CA VAL A 117 -17.28 18.93 0.14
C VAL A 117 -16.24 19.07 1.24
N GLU A 118 -16.68 19.03 2.48
CA GLU A 118 -15.78 18.91 3.61
C GLU A 118 -15.13 17.53 3.63
N TRP A 119 -13.80 17.53 3.70
CA TRP A 119 -12.99 16.33 3.70
C TRP A 119 -11.95 16.36 4.82
N SER A 120 -12.08 15.43 5.73
CA SER A 120 -11.31 15.32 6.97
C SER A 120 -10.42 14.06 6.97
N SER A 121 -9.62 13.89 8.02
CA SER A 121 -8.85 12.66 8.22
C SER A 121 -9.73 11.43 8.45
N VAL A 122 -10.97 11.62 8.92
CA VAL A 122 -11.94 10.52 9.06
C VAL A 122 -12.35 10.00 7.69
N ASP A 123 -12.53 10.91 6.73
CA ASP A 123 -12.85 10.57 5.34
C ASP A 123 -11.68 9.88 4.63
N ASP A 124 -10.44 10.30 4.91
CA ASP A 124 -9.24 9.58 4.45
C ASP A 124 -9.18 8.14 5.00
N ALA A 125 -9.55 7.95 6.28
CA ALA A 125 -9.59 6.63 6.91
C ALA A 125 -10.65 5.74 6.26
N ALA A 126 -11.86 6.27 6.08
CA ALA A 126 -12.96 5.58 5.42
C ALA A 126 -12.60 5.23 3.97
N LEU A 127 -11.99 6.16 3.23
CA LEU A 127 -11.54 5.92 1.86
C LEU A 127 -10.53 4.78 1.79
N LEU A 128 -9.54 4.75 2.69
CA LEU A 128 -8.54 3.67 2.73
C LEU A 128 -9.13 2.33 3.16
N ARG A 129 -10.09 2.30 4.09
CA ARG A 129 -10.86 1.09 4.41
C ARG A 129 -11.66 0.59 3.21
N GLY A 130 -12.29 1.50 2.48
CA GLY A 130 -12.99 1.18 1.24
C GLY A 130 -12.06 0.60 0.19
N VAL A 131 -10.89 1.21 -0.03
CA VAL A 131 -9.84 0.68 -0.93
C VAL A 131 -9.36 -0.71 -0.48
N TYR A 132 -9.24 -0.94 0.82
CA TYR A 132 -8.85 -2.25 1.34
C TYR A 132 -9.93 -3.31 1.08
N LYS A 133 -11.20 -2.98 1.33
CA LYS A 133 -12.36 -3.86 1.22
C LYS A 133 -12.73 -4.16 -0.24
N TYR A 134 -12.89 -3.12 -1.06
CA TYR A 134 -13.41 -3.22 -2.43
C TYR A 134 -12.33 -3.17 -3.50
N GLY A 135 -11.17 -2.59 -3.21
CA GLY A 135 -10.10 -2.37 -4.19
C GLY A 135 -9.98 -0.92 -4.65
N ILE A 136 -8.85 -0.60 -5.27
CA ILE A 136 -8.62 0.70 -5.91
C ILE A 136 -9.42 0.73 -7.22
N GLY A 137 -10.20 1.79 -7.45
CA GLY A 137 -10.99 1.95 -8.67
C GLY A 137 -12.47 1.65 -8.48
N SER A 138 -12.83 0.81 -7.51
CA SER A 138 -14.21 0.42 -7.18
C SER A 138 -14.94 1.53 -6.40
N TRP A 139 -14.93 2.76 -6.94
CA TRP A 139 -15.45 3.96 -6.29
C TRP A 139 -16.96 3.93 -6.09
N GLU A 140 -17.69 3.19 -6.93
CA GLU A 140 -19.12 2.99 -6.78
C GLU A 140 -19.43 2.16 -5.54
N ALA A 141 -18.80 0.99 -5.39
CA ALA A 141 -18.92 0.17 -4.19
C ALA A 141 -18.50 0.94 -2.92
N ILE A 142 -17.38 1.68 -2.98
CA ILE A 142 -16.89 2.51 -1.86
C ILE A 142 -17.88 3.62 -1.50
N LYS A 143 -18.49 4.27 -2.49
CA LYS A 143 -19.49 5.32 -2.27
C LYS A 143 -20.78 4.75 -1.67
N MET A 144 -21.18 3.56 -2.10
CA MET A 144 -22.43 2.92 -1.71
C MET A 144 -22.37 2.22 -0.35
N ASP A 145 -21.18 1.99 0.21
CA ASP A 145 -21.04 1.41 1.55
C ASP A 145 -21.46 2.41 2.64
N PRO A 146 -22.58 2.18 3.35
CA PRO A 146 -23.05 3.08 4.40
C PRO A 146 -22.09 3.17 5.59
N GLN A 147 -21.25 2.14 5.82
CA GLN A 147 -20.27 2.14 6.91
C GLN A 147 -19.12 3.12 6.65
N LEU A 148 -18.90 3.51 5.39
CA LEU A 148 -17.83 4.45 5.03
C LEU A 148 -18.31 5.91 5.10
N GLY A 149 -19.61 6.18 5.03
CA GLY A 149 -20.15 7.55 5.09
C GLY A 149 -19.70 8.45 3.94
N LEU A 150 -19.33 7.86 2.79
CA LEU A 150 -18.81 8.58 1.62
C LEU A 150 -19.89 8.87 0.55
N ALA A 151 -21.12 8.41 0.78
CA ALA A 151 -22.23 8.52 -0.15
C ALA A 151 -22.40 9.95 -0.68
N ASP A 152 -22.49 10.97 0.17
CA ASP A 152 -22.72 12.35 -0.31
C ASP A 152 -21.44 13.10 -0.68
N LYS A 153 -20.28 12.43 -0.59
CA LYS A 153 -18.96 13.05 -0.77
C LYS A 153 -18.30 12.73 -2.11
N ILE A 154 -18.61 11.60 -2.73
CA ILE A 154 -18.01 11.17 -4.00
C ILE A 154 -18.97 11.40 -5.16
N PHE A 155 -18.56 12.21 -6.14
CA PHE A 155 -19.37 12.55 -7.31
C PHE A 155 -18.92 11.76 -8.55
N LEU A 156 -19.50 10.57 -8.77
CA LEU A 156 -19.07 9.66 -9.84
C LEU A 156 -19.42 10.15 -11.26
N LYS A 157 -20.60 10.74 -11.43
CA LYS A 157 -21.15 11.16 -12.74
C LYS A 157 -21.19 12.68 -12.93
N ASP A 158 -20.79 13.43 -11.92
CA ASP A 158 -20.76 14.89 -11.97
C ASP A 158 -19.56 15.37 -12.79
N LYS A 159 -19.75 16.39 -13.63
CA LYS A 159 -18.70 16.96 -14.49
C LYS A 159 -18.01 18.17 -13.87
N VAL A 160 -18.60 18.76 -12.84
CA VAL A 160 -18.19 20.04 -12.26
C VAL A 160 -17.71 19.85 -10.83
N ARG A 161 -18.51 19.19 -9.99
CA ARG A 161 -18.23 19.04 -8.56
C ARG A 161 -17.11 18.05 -8.31
N LYS A 162 -16.34 18.30 -7.26
CA LYS A 162 -15.21 17.49 -6.78
C LYS A 162 -15.47 17.01 -5.35
N PRO A 163 -15.03 15.79 -5.00
CA PRO A 163 -14.18 14.89 -5.79
C PRO A 163 -14.93 13.98 -6.77
N GLN A 164 -14.32 13.82 -7.95
CA GLN A 164 -14.64 12.79 -8.95
C GLN A 164 -13.63 11.63 -8.84
N PRO A 165 -13.85 10.47 -9.51
CA PRO A 165 -12.95 9.32 -9.49
C PRO A 165 -11.46 9.64 -9.60
N ARG A 166 -11.07 10.52 -10.54
CA ARG A 166 -9.67 10.95 -10.70
C ARG A 166 -9.10 11.63 -9.46
N HIS A 167 -9.90 12.45 -8.77
CA HIS A 167 -9.47 13.16 -7.56
C HIS A 167 -9.35 12.21 -6.37
N ILE A 168 -10.27 11.24 -6.27
CA ILE A 168 -10.21 10.17 -5.27
C ILE A 168 -8.95 9.33 -5.47
N GLN A 169 -8.68 8.89 -6.70
CA GLN A 169 -7.45 8.16 -7.05
C GLN A 169 -6.20 8.92 -6.60
N GLN A 170 -6.10 10.21 -6.94
CA GLN A 170 -4.96 11.05 -6.54
C GLN A 170 -4.81 11.14 -5.02
N ARG A 171 -5.92 11.18 -4.28
CA ARG A 171 -5.89 11.19 -2.81
C ARG A 171 -5.41 9.86 -2.25
N VAL A 172 -5.88 8.73 -2.79
CA VAL A 172 -5.42 7.38 -2.42
C VAL A 172 -3.92 7.24 -2.66
N ASP A 173 -3.44 7.59 -3.87
CA ASP A 173 -2.01 7.50 -4.22
C ASP A 173 -1.14 8.32 -3.26
N TYR A 174 -1.61 9.52 -2.87
CA TYR A 174 -0.94 10.38 -1.90
C TYR A 174 -0.87 9.72 -0.52
N LEU A 175 -1.98 9.17 -0.03
CA LEU A 175 -2.06 8.53 1.29
C LEU A 175 -1.19 7.28 1.37
N LEU A 176 -1.26 6.39 0.37
CA LEU A 176 -0.42 5.19 0.30
C LEU A 176 1.07 5.53 0.29
N LYS A 177 1.46 6.56 -0.48
CA LYS A 177 2.85 7.06 -0.50
C LYS A 177 3.30 7.58 0.86
N LEU A 178 2.40 8.18 1.65
CA LEU A 178 2.72 8.60 3.02
C LEU A 178 2.87 7.40 3.97
N MET A 179 2.04 6.37 3.82
CA MET A 179 2.14 5.15 4.61
C MET A 179 3.48 4.44 4.38
N ASP A 180 3.90 4.30 3.12
CA ASP A 180 5.21 3.72 2.78
C ASP A 180 6.37 4.53 3.39
N LYS A 181 6.33 5.86 3.28
CA LYS A 181 7.33 6.73 3.92
C LYS A 181 7.35 6.62 5.44
N SER A 182 6.19 6.48 6.07
CA SER A 182 6.09 6.32 7.53
C SER A 182 6.78 5.04 7.97
N LEU A 183 6.56 3.92 7.27
CA LEU A 183 7.21 2.64 7.58
C LEU A 183 8.72 2.69 7.35
N ASN A 184 9.17 3.27 6.23
CA ASN A 184 10.59 3.36 5.90
C ASN A 184 11.34 4.38 6.79
N GLY A 185 10.70 5.48 7.16
CA GLY A 185 11.23 6.44 8.12
C GLY A 185 11.32 5.89 9.55
N THR A 186 10.35 5.05 9.95
CA THR A 186 10.38 4.38 11.27
C THR A 186 11.49 3.33 11.34
N LYS A 187 11.80 2.64 10.23
CA LYS A 187 12.96 1.72 10.13
C LYS A 187 14.30 2.47 10.28
N ALA A 188 14.47 3.63 9.66
CA ALA A 188 15.69 4.44 9.78
C ALA A 188 15.92 4.97 11.21
N VAL A 189 14.86 5.40 11.91
CA VAL A 189 14.94 5.89 13.29
C VAL A 189 15.19 4.78 14.31
N ARG A 190 14.71 3.56 14.06
CA ARG A 190 15.02 2.40 14.93
C ARG A 190 16.50 2.03 14.88
N VAL A 191 17.16 2.11 13.71
CA VAL A 191 18.60 1.81 13.57
C VAL A 191 19.46 2.86 14.29
N THR A 192 19.11 4.15 14.20
CA THR A 192 19.88 5.20 14.88
C THR A 192 19.72 5.15 16.41
N ASN A 193 18.53 4.83 16.92
CA ASN A 193 18.30 4.70 18.37
C ASN A 193 18.99 3.48 19.01
N VAL A 194 19.21 2.39 18.26
CA VAL A 194 19.97 1.22 18.76
C VAL A 194 21.47 1.55 18.84
N VAL A 195 22.02 2.30 17.89
CA VAL A 195 23.43 2.72 17.91
C VAL A 195 23.70 3.73 19.04
N ASN A 196 22.75 4.64 19.32
CA ASN A 196 22.90 5.63 20.39
C ASN A 196 22.77 5.05 21.82
N ARG A 197 22.01 3.96 22.01
CA ARG A 197 21.86 3.32 23.33
C ARG A 197 23.07 2.45 23.74
N LYS A 198 23.96 2.10 22.81
CA LYS A 198 25.14 1.26 23.10
C LYS A 198 26.39 2.06 23.50
N ARG A 199 26.31 3.40 23.59
CA ARG A 199 27.46 4.29 23.88
C ARG A 199 27.44 4.98 25.25
N LYS A 200 26.47 4.73 26.12
CA LYS A 200 26.47 5.34 27.45
C LYS A 200 26.74 4.30 28.53
N ALA A 201 28.02 4.11 28.83
CA ALA A 201 28.49 3.41 30.02
C ALA A 201 28.16 4.24 31.28
N PRO A 202 27.94 3.60 32.44
CA PRO A 202 27.84 4.27 33.72
C PRO A 202 29.25 4.56 34.24
N ASP A 203 29.47 5.75 34.79
CA ASP A 203 30.69 6.04 35.56
C ASP A 203 30.25 6.42 36.97
N ASP A 204 30.89 5.78 37.95
CA ASP A 204 30.55 5.71 39.36
C ASP A 204 31.68 6.33 40.19
N ASP A 205 31.26 7.16 41.13
CA ASP A 205 31.87 7.50 42.42
C ASP A 205 33.06 8.49 42.63
N GLN A 206 32.73 9.50 43.47
CA GLN A 206 33.44 10.23 44.54
C GLN A 206 34.91 10.72 44.45
N SER A 207 35.11 12.03 44.74
CA SER A 207 35.56 12.51 46.07
C SER A 207 35.80 14.04 46.20
N LYS A 208 35.07 14.65 47.15
CA LYS A 208 35.46 15.58 48.24
C LYS A 208 36.31 16.85 47.98
N SER A 209 35.75 18.04 48.30
CA SER A 209 36.18 18.94 49.41
C SER A 209 35.49 20.33 49.37
N THR A 210 34.87 20.72 50.48
CA THR A 210 34.44 22.10 50.84
C THR A 210 35.64 22.91 51.39
N PRO A 211 35.65 24.27 51.41
CA PRO A 211 34.99 25.00 52.50
C PRO A 211 34.30 26.35 52.13
N VAL A 212 33.27 26.63 52.94
CA VAL A 212 32.68 27.90 53.45
C VAL A 212 33.45 29.21 53.16
N GLU A 213 32.76 30.26 52.66
CA GLU A 213 32.67 31.59 53.31
C GLU A 213 31.67 32.55 52.64
N GLU A 214 31.31 33.54 53.42
CA GLU A 214 30.09 34.35 53.49
C GLU A 214 30.25 35.72 52.79
N LYS A 215 29.16 36.23 52.18
CA LYS A 215 28.75 37.64 52.25
C LYS A 215 27.37 37.87 51.64
#